data_AF-A0A443S119-F1
#
_entry.id   AF-A0A443S119-F1
#
_cell.length_a   1.000
_cell.length_b   1.000
_cell.length_c   1.000
_cell.angle_alpha   90.00
_cell.angle_beta   90.00
_cell.angle_gamma   90.00
#
_symmetry.space_group_name_H-M   'P 1'
#
loop_
_entity.id
_entity.type
_entity.pdbx_description
1 polymer ?
#
loop_
_entity_poly.entity_id
_entity_poly.type
_entity_poly.pdbx_seq_one_letter_code
_entity_poly.pdbx_strand_id
1 'polypeptide(L)'
;MAAKNEEPEAITEYRASLNDLTFNSKPQINMLTMLADDYKEAAPEIVKCIEQRMNSVSADKRLPLLYLMDSICKNINGHYVKLFTQNIVSTFCHVFEKADEKTRLS
;
A
#
# COMPACT_ATOMS: atom_id res chain seq x y z
N MET A 1 -14.42 -22.71 -19.53
CA MET A 1 -14.29 -22.54 -18.06
C MET A 1 -13.08 -21.65 -17.83
N ALA A 2 -13.27 -20.41 -17.38
CA ALA A 2 -12.16 -19.55 -17.00
C ALA A 2 -11.58 -20.09 -15.69
N ALA A 3 -10.27 -20.37 -15.66
CA ALA A 3 -9.58 -20.65 -14.42
C ALA A 3 -9.80 -19.47 -13.48
N LYS A 4 -10.50 -19.70 -12.36
CA LYS A 4 -10.44 -18.78 -11.22
C LYS A 4 -8.99 -18.82 -10.78
N ASN A 5 -8.22 -17.80 -11.15
CA ASN A 5 -6.92 -17.55 -10.54
C ASN A 5 -7.22 -17.24 -9.07
N GLU A 6 -7.12 -18.25 -8.22
CA GLU A 6 -7.19 -18.05 -6.77
C GLU A 6 -6.00 -17.15 -6.40
N GLU A 7 -6.29 -15.95 -5.90
CA GLU A 7 -5.26 -15.09 -5.32
C GLU A 7 -4.59 -15.89 -4.18
N PRO A 8 -3.25 -15.87 -4.05
CA PRO A 8 -2.58 -16.55 -2.96
C PRO A 8 -3.19 -16.14 -1.61
N GLU A 9 -3.36 -17.10 -0.69
CA GLU A 9 -3.95 -16.85 0.62
C GLU A 9 -3.23 -15.69 1.35
N ALA A 10 -1.90 -15.64 1.22
CA ALA A 10 -1.06 -14.53 1.68
C ALA A 10 -1.51 -13.14 1.19
N ILE A 11 -1.90 -13.02 -0.07
CA ILE A 11 -2.36 -11.74 -0.65
C ILE A 11 -3.75 -11.40 -0.14
N THR A 12 -4.62 -12.40 0.02
CA THR A 12 -5.96 -12.22 0.57
C THR A 12 -5.89 -11.71 2.01
N GLU A 13 -5.04 -12.33 2.84
CA GLU A 13 -4.80 -11.94 4.23
C GLU A 13 -4.19 -10.53 4.33
N TYR A 14 -3.18 -10.25 3.49
CA TYR A 14 -2.56 -8.93 3.43
C TYR A 14 -3.58 -7.84 3.09
N ARG A 15 -4.41 -8.09 2.06
CA ARG A 15 -5.45 -7.16 1.61
C ARG A 15 -6.50 -6.92 2.69
N ALA A 16 -6.92 -7.95 3.42
CA ALA A 16 -7.85 -7.82 4.53
C ALA A 16 -7.28 -6.92 5.63
N SER A 17 -6.05 -7.21 6.08
CA SER A 17 -5.35 -6.42 7.09
C SER A 17 -5.13 -4.96 6.65
N LEU A 18 -4.81 -4.74 5.37
CA LEU A 18 -4.63 -3.42 4.79
C LEU A 18 -5.93 -2.60 4.78
N ASN A 19 -7.08 -3.26 4.63
CA ASN A 19 -8.37 -2.58 4.63
C ASN A 19 -8.74 -2.01 6.01
N ASP A 20 -8.20 -2.59 7.08
CA ASP A 20 -8.40 -2.13 8.46
C ASP A 20 -7.48 -0.96 8.85
N LEU A 21 -6.45 -0.69 8.04
CA LEU A 21 -5.58 0.48 8.23
C LEU A 21 -6.32 1.76 7.80
N THR A 22 -7.02 2.36 8.77
CA THR A 22 -7.89 3.53 8.55
C THR A 22 -7.35 4.81 9.20
N PHE A 23 -6.42 4.68 10.14
CA PHE A 23 -5.72 5.78 10.81
C PHE A 23 -4.25 5.39 11.02
N ASN A 24 -3.41 6.34 11.46
CA ASN A 24 -1.98 6.10 11.68
C ASN A 24 -1.77 5.21 12.93
N SER A 25 -1.89 3.90 12.74
CA SER A 25 -1.77 2.88 13.77
C SER A 25 -0.42 2.20 13.66
N LYS A 26 0.53 2.58 14.52
CA LYS A 26 1.85 1.96 14.58
C LYS A 26 1.79 0.42 14.71
N PRO A 27 0.91 -0.17 15.55
CA PRO A 27 0.77 -1.63 15.62
C PRO A 27 0.36 -2.26 14.29
N GLN A 28 -0.63 -1.70 13.59
CA GLN A 28 -1.07 -2.23 12.30
C GLN A 28 -0.01 -2.03 11.21
N ILE A 29 0.68 -0.90 11.20
CA ILE A 29 1.78 -0.64 10.26
C ILE A 29 2.90 -1.66 10.46
N ASN A 30 3.30 -1.92 11.71
CA ASN A 30 4.31 -2.91 12.01
C ASN A 30 3.85 -4.32 11.59
N MET A 31 2.60 -4.69 11.88
CA MET A 31 2.02 -5.97 11.45
C MET A 31 2.06 -6.14 9.94
N LEU A 32 1.58 -5.14 9.18
CA LEU A 32 1.62 -5.15 7.72
C LEU A 32 3.05 -5.13 7.16
N THR A 33 4.00 -4.54 7.89
CA THR A 33 5.42 -4.60 7.52
C THR A 33 5.97 -6.02 7.73
N MET A 34 5.63 -6.69 8.83
CA MET A 34 6.04 -8.08 9.07
C MET A 34 5.43 -9.03 8.03
N LEU A 35 4.13 -8.91 7.72
CA LEU A 35 3.49 -9.70 6.67
C LEU A 35 4.14 -9.47 5.29
N ALA A 36 4.56 -8.24 4.99
CA ALA A 36 5.27 -7.95 3.74
C ALA A 36 6.64 -8.62 3.66
N ASP A 37 7.31 -8.84 4.81
CA ASP A 37 8.58 -9.54 4.87
C ASP A 37 8.38 -11.06 4.75
N ASP A 38 7.39 -11.61 5.47
CA ASP A 38 7.01 -13.02 5.43
C ASP A 38 6.59 -13.47 4.01
N TYR A 39 5.92 -12.59 3.28
CA TYR A 39 5.41 -12.84 1.92
C TYR A 39 6.22 -12.13 0.82
N LYS A 40 7.52 -11.90 1.03
CA LYS A 40 8.40 -11.20 0.08
C LYS A 40 8.39 -11.76 -1.35
N GLU A 41 8.11 -13.05 -1.53
CA GLU A 41 7.98 -13.68 -2.86
C GLU A 41 6.79 -13.14 -3.66
N ALA A 42 5.79 -12.60 -2.96
CA ALA A 42 4.61 -11.94 -3.52
C ALA A 42 4.67 -10.41 -3.38
N ALA A 43 5.89 -9.84 -3.28
CA ALA A 43 6.10 -8.40 -3.19
C ALA A 43 5.43 -7.58 -4.31
N PRO A 44 5.44 -8.00 -5.59
CA PRO A 44 4.74 -7.28 -6.66
C PRO A 44 3.23 -7.15 -6.41
N GLU A 45 2.60 -8.21 -5.93
CA GLU A 45 1.17 -8.26 -5.61
C GLU A 45 0.85 -7.41 -4.37
N ILE A 46 1.72 -7.44 -3.36
CA ILE A 46 1.59 -6.59 -2.15
C ILE A 46 1.65 -5.10 -2.51
N VAL A 47 2.63 -4.70 -3.33
CA VAL A 47 2.76 -3.32 -3.80
C VAL A 47 1.49 -2.90 -4.55
N LYS A 48 0.98 -3.77 -5.45
CA LYS A 48 -0.26 -3.53 -6.17
C LYS A 48 -1.47 -3.38 -5.23
N CYS A 49 -1.57 -4.17 -4.17
CA CYS A 49 -2.62 -4.03 -3.15
C CYS A 49 -2.58 -2.67 -2.45
N ILE A 50 -1.38 -2.20 -2.07
CA ILE A 50 -1.18 -0.89 -1.43
C ILE A 50 -1.58 0.24 -2.39
N GLU A 51 -1.13 0.18 -3.64
CA GLU A 51 -1.46 1.19 -4.66
C GLU A 51 -2.96 1.23 -4.96
N GLN A 52 -3.61 0.07 -5.11
CA GLN A 52 -5.06 -0.02 -5.29
C GLN A 52 -5.82 0.58 -4.11
N ARG A 53 -5.37 0.32 -2.88
CA ARG A 53 -5.96 0.91 -1.68
C ARG A 53 -5.77 2.42 -1.65
N MET A 54 -4.57 2.91 -1.99
CA MET A 54 -4.28 4.34 -2.02
C MET A 54 -5.15 5.11 -3.02
N ASN A 55 -5.47 4.47 -4.15
CA ASN A 55 -6.37 5.01 -5.16
C ASN A 55 -7.85 4.96 -4.79
N SER A 56 -8.26 4.01 -3.94
CA SER A 56 -9.67 3.81 -3.56
C SER A 56 -10.09 4.56 -2.29
N VAL A 57 -9.15 5.01 -1.46
CA VAL A 57 -9.45 5.76 -0.24
C VAL A 57 -9.43 7.28 -0.44
N SER A 58 -10.17 7.97 0.42
CA SER A 58 -10.19 9.44 0.53
C SER A 58 -8.85 9.98 1.06
N ALA A 59 -8.57 11.26 0.81
CA ALA A 59 -7.27 11.88 1.09
C ALA A 59 -6.83 11.75 2.55
N ASP A 60 -7.77 11.81 3.51
CA ASP A 60 -7.55 11.63 4.95
C ASP A 60 -7.01 10.24 5.32
N LYS A 61 -7.28 9.23 4.50
CA LYS A 61 -6.84 7.84 4.71
C LYS A 61 -5.59 7.47 3.92
N ARG A 62 -5.03 8.38 3.12
CA ARG A 62 -3.80 8.14 2.35
C ARG A 62 -2.55 8.26 3.23
N LEU A 63 -2.58 9.11 4.24
CA LEU A 63 -1.45 9.33 5.14
C LEU A 63 -1.01 8.04 5.88
N PRO A 64 -1.91 7.23 6.47
CA PRO A 64 -1.54 5.92 7.02
C PRO A 64 -0.88 4.98 6.01
N LEU A 65 -1.32 4.99 4.75
CA LEU A 65 -0.74 4.16 3.68
C LEU A 65 0.65 4.64 3.28
N LEU A 66 0.90 5.95 3.27
CA LEU A 66 2.24 6.50 3.07
C LEU A 66 3.19 6.09 4.20
N TYR A 67 2.73 6.09 5.46
CA TYR A 67 3.52 5.60 6.59
C TYR A 67 3.82 4.10 6.48
N LEU A 68 2.88 3.31 5.96
CA LEU A 68 3.12 1.89 5.68
C LEU A 68 4.20 1.69 4.62
N MET A 69 4.11 2.41 3.48
CA MET A 69 5.13 2.35 2.43
C MET A 69 6.51 2.75 2.96
N ASP A 70 6.58 3.81 3.76
CA ASP A 70 7.82 4.25 4.42
C ASP A 70 8.39 3.16 5.35
N SER A 71 7.54 2.53 6.18
CA SER A 71 7.94 1.44 7.06
C SER A 71 8.48 0.23 6.29
N ILE A 72 7.81 -0.19 5.22
CA ILE A 72 8.25 -1.31 4.36
C ILE A 72 9.60 -0.98 3.71
N CYS A 73 9.72 0.22 3.12
CA CYS A 73 10.97 0.66 2.50
C CYS A 73 12.13 0.69 3.50
N LYS A 74 11.91 1.21 4.71
CA LYS A 74 12.94 1.33 5.75
C LYS A 74 13.38 -0.01 6.33
N ASN A 75 12.43 -0.91 6.60
CA ASN A 75 12.70 -2.12 7.38
C ASN A 75 13.05 -3.33 6.50
N ILE A 76 12.40 -3.49 5.34
CA ILE A 76 12.64 -4.63 4.44
C ILE A 76 13.71 -4.29 3.39
N ASN A 77 13.72 -3.04 2.92
CA ASN A 77 14.64 -2.56 1.86
C ASN A 77 14.56 -3.39 0.56
N GLY A 78 15.56 -3.22 -0.32
CA GLY A 78 15.79 -4.09 -1.47
C GLY A 78 14.71 -4.04 -2.56
N HIS A 79 13.96 -5.13 -2.70
CA HIS A 79 13.00 -5.35 -3.78
C HIS A 79 11.81 -4.37 -3.72
N TYR A 80 11.31 -4.07 -2.52
CA TYR A 80 10.19 -3.14 -2.33
C TYR A 80 10.52 -1.72 -2.77
N VAL A 81 11.74 -1.24 -2.50
CA VAL A 81 12.19 0.10 -2.92
C VAL A 81 12.13 0.23 -4.44
N LYS A 82 12.61 -0.80 -5.16
CA LYS A 82 12.57 -0.81 -6.64
C LYS A 82 11.13 -0.82 -7.16
N LEU A 83 10.28 -1.68 -6.61
CA LEU A 83 8.88 -1.81 -7.03
C LEU A 83 8.10 -0.52 -6.79
N PHE A 84 8.21 0.08 -5.60
CA PHE A 84 7.56 1.36 -5.32
C PHE A 84 8.08 2.47 -6.23
N THR A 85 9.39 2.52 -6.51
CA THR A 85 9.99 3.57 -7.36
C THR A 85 9.50 3.49 -8.81
N GLN A 86 9.24 2.30 -9.35
CA GLN A 86 8.73 2.13 -10.72
C GLN A 86 7.39 2.84 -10.94
N ASN A 87 6.55 2.86 -9.91
CA ASN A 87 5.20 3.42 -9.97
C ASN A 87 5.06 4.72 -9.17
N ILE A 88 6.13 5.20 -8.51
CA ILE A 88 6.05 6.27 -7.53
C ILE A 88 5.49 7.56 -8.11
N VAL A 89 5.83 7.89 -9.36
CA VAL A 89 5.33 9.09 -10.02
C VAL A 89 3.82 8.97 -10.25
N SER A 90 3.34 7.83 -10.74
CA SER A 90 1.90 7.61 -10.93
C SER A 90 1.14 7.63 -9.61
N THR A 91 1.63 6.88 -8.62
CA THR A 91 0.99 6.77 -7.30
C THR A 91 0.98 8.12 -6.58
N PHE A 92 2.09 8.87 -6.58
CA PHE A 92 2.13 10.19 -5.95
C PHE A 92 1.36 11.24 -6.75
N CYS A 93 1.43 11.29 -8.08
CA CYS A 93 0.63 12.24 -8.87
C CYS A 93 -0.88 12.10 -8.58
N HIS A 94 -1.41 10.88 -8.48
CA HIS A 94 -2.82 10.66 -8.12
C HIS A 94 -3.16 11.01 -6.66
N VAL A 95 -2.20 10.82 -5.75
CA VAL A 95 -2.34 11.21 -4.35
C VAL A 95 -2.41 12.74 -4.23
N PHE A 96 -1.56 13.45 -4.97
CA PHE A 96 -1.46 14.90 -4.95
C PHE A 96 -2.57 15.58 -5.75
N GLU A 97 -2.87 15.17 -6.99
CA GLU A 97 -3.96 15.77 -7.80
C GLU A 97 -5.30 15.73 -7.06
N LYS A 98 -5.62 14.62 -6.39
CA LYS A 98 -6.88 14.49 -5.65
C LYS A 98 -6.86 15.09 -4.24
N ALA A 99 -5.70 15.49 -3.73
CA ALA A 99 -5.59 16.28 -2.49
C ALA A 99 -5.71 17.79 -2.77
N ASP A 100 -5.42 18.21 -4.02
CA ASP A 100 -5.23 19.61 -4.39
C ASP A 100 -6.53 20.41 -4.56
N GLU A 101 -7.67 19.77 -4.80
CA GLU A 101 -8.96 20.47 -4.91
C GLU A 101 -9.44 21.10 -3.58
N LYS A 102 -9.11 20.51 -2.44
CA LYS A 102 -9.48 21.05 -1.11
C LYS A 102 -8.39 21.93 -0.49
N THR A 103 -7.15 21.76 -0.92
CA THR A 103 -6.00 22.45 -0.31
C THR A 103 -5.66 23.77 -1.03
N ARG A 104 -6.04 23.94 -2.31
CA ARG A 104 -5.83 25.21 -3.05
C ARG A 104 -6.82 26.34 -2.73
N LEU A 105 -7.85 26.07 -1.92
CA LEU A 105 -8.91 27.03 -1.60
C LEU A 105 -8.92 27.44 -0.11
N SER A 106 -7.84 27.22 0.64
CA SER A 106 -7.68 27.72 2.01
C SER A 106 -6.53 28.71 2.13
#